data_AF-A0A2A5VIC5-F1
#
_entry.id   AF-A0A2A5VIC5-F1
#
_cell.length_a   1.000
_cell.length_b   1.000
_cell.length_c   1.000
_cell.angle_alpha   90.00
_cell.angle_beta   90.00
_cell.angle_gamma   90.00
#
_symmetry.space_group_name_H-M   'P 1'
#
loop_
_entity.id
_entity.type
_entity.pdbx_description
1 polymer ?
#
loop_
_entity_poly.entity_id
_entity_poly.type
_entity_poly.pdbx_seq_one_letter_code
_entity_poly.pdbx_strand_id
1 'polypeptide(L)'
;MSNLMDEVRENTLRIRDQADDDSLSWFETLYATANGDEYWIPWSDGAPHRFLVEWSFDIKSRGRALVVGCGLGEDVAYLSR
;
A
#
# COMPACT_ATOMS: atom_id res chain seq x y z
N MET A 1 -7.08 1.14 20.84
CA MET A 1 -6.79 1.47 19.43
C MET A 1 -5.37 1.99 19.23
N SER A 2 -4.73 2.72 20.17
CA SER A 2 -3.32 3.16 19.98
C SER A 2 -2.34 1.99 19.84
N ASN A 3 -2.45 0.95 20.69
CA ASN A 3 -1.54 -0.21 20.67
C ASN A 3 -1.47 -0.99 19.34
N LEU A 4 -2.48 -0.88 18.46
CA LEU A 4 -2.59 -1.72 17.26
C LEU A 4 -1.86 -1.09 16.05
N MET A 5 -2.06 0.21 15.82
CA MET A 5 -1.28 0.94 14.81
C MET A 5 0.20 1.02 15.18
N ASP A 6 0.49 1.09 16.48
CA ASP A 6 1.85 1.03 16.97
C ASP A 6 2.50 -0.33 16.61
N GLU A 7 1.79 -1.46 16.75
CA GLU A 7 2.33 -2.79 16.40
C GLU A 7 2.67 -2.93 14.91
N VAL A 8 1.75 -2.57 14.01
CA VAL A 8 1.99 -2.67 12.55
C VAL A 8 3.17 -1.79 12.13
N ARG A 9 3.25 -0.59 12.70
CA ARG A 9 4.35 0.35 12.46
C ARG A 9 5.67 -0.22 12.98
N GLU A 10 5.72 -0.71 14.21
CA GLU A 10 6.94 -1.29 14.79
C GLU A 10 7.41 -2.51 14.00
N ASN A 11 6.50 -3.39 13.55
CA ASN A 11 6.87 -4.52 12.69
C ASN A 11 7.47 -4.07 11.36
N THR A 12 6.89 -3.02 10.74
CA THR A 12 7.40 -2.45 9.49
C THR A 12 8.80 -1.87 9.67
N LEU A 13 9.01 -1.09 10.73
CA LEU A 13 10.33 -0.52 11.06
C LEU A 13 11.36 -1.62 11.31
N ARG A 14 10.99 -2.66 12.07
CA ARG A 14 11.85 -3.82 12.33
C ARG A 14 12.27 -4.52 11.04
N ILE A 15 11.35 -4.72 10.09
CA ILE A 15 11.66 -5.35 8.79
C ILE A 15 12.56 -4.46 7.95
N ARG A 16 12.30 -3.15 7.91
CA ARG A 16 13.13 -2.17 7.21
C ARG A 16 14.56 -2.14 7.75
N ASP A 17 14.73 -2.09 9.06
CA ASP A 17 16.03 -1.96 9.72
C ASP A 17 16.89 -3.25 9.61
N GLN A 18 16.30 -4.37 9.16
CA GLN A 18 17.01 -5.61 8.86
C GLN A 18 17.55 -5.68 7.42
N ALA A 19 17.13 -4.79 6.53
CA ALA A 19 17.65 -4.72 5.17
C ALA A 19 18.98 -3.95 5.12
N ASP A 20 19.79 -4.25 4.10
CA ASP A 20 20.99 -3.47 3.82
C ASP A 20 20.62 -1.99 3.57
N ASP A 21 21.54 -1.10 3.94
CA ASP A 21 21.34 0.35 3.82
C ASP A 21 20.99 0.72 2.36
N ASP A 22 20.00 1.60 2.17
CA ASP A 22 19.41 1.99 0.87
C ASP A 22 18.72 0.86 0.05
N SER A 23 18.58 -0.35 0.58
CA SER A 23 17.88 -1.43 -0.13
C SER A 23 16.36 -1.29 -0.04
N LEU A 24 15.67 -1.34 -1.19
CA LEU A 24 14.21 -1.48 -1.26
C LEU A 24 13.73 -2.92 -1.04
N SER A 25 14.64 -3.88 -0.77
CA SER A 25 14.26 -5.29 -0.60
C SER A 25 13.34 -5.55 0.61
N TRP A 26 13.30 -4.63 1.58
CA TRP A 26 12.41 -4.78 2.75
C TRP A 26 10.92 -4.76 2.38
N PHE A 27 10.52 -4.14 1.27
CA PHE A 27 9.14 -4.21 0.77
C PHE A 27 8.74 -5.64 0.44
N GLU A 28 9.60 -6.38 -0.25
CA GLU A 28 9.36 -7.80 -0.59
C GLU A 28 9.22 -8.66 0.67
N THR A 29 10.09 -8.43 1.66
CA THR A 29 10.01 -9.12 2.96
C THR A 29 8.70 -8.79 3.68
N LEU A 30 8.28 -7.52 3.69
CA LEU A 30 7.02 -7.11 4.32
C LEU A 30 5.82 -7.79 3.65
N TYR A 31 5.73 -7.75 2.31
CA TYR A 31 4.63 -8.39 1.59
C TYR A 31 4.61 -9.92 1.77
N ALA A 32 5.79 -10.56 1.74
CA ALA A 32 5.89 -12.00 1.96
C ALA A 32 5.48 -12.41 3.39
N THR A 33 5.92 -11.66 4.40
CA THR A 33 5.63 -11.97 5.81
C THR A 33 4.18 -11.66 6.20
N ALA A 34 3.54 -10.70 5.54
CA ALA A 34 2.11 -10.43 5.70
C ALA A 34 1.22 -11.63 5.30
N ASN A 35 1.72 -12.55 4.46
CA ASN A 35 1.01 -13.78 4.06
C ASN A 35 -0.43 -13.53 3.57
N GLY A 36 -0.63 -12.44 2.82
CA GLY A 36 -1.93 -12.04 2.28
C GLY A 36 -2.87 -11.36 3.28
N ASP A 37 -2.45 -11.14 4.52
CA ASP A 37 -3.21 -10.37 5.51
C ASP A 37 -2.86 -8.88 5.40
N GLU A 38 -3.76 -8.10 4.80
CA GLU A 38 -3.62 -6.67 4.55
C GLU A 38 -3.43 -5.85 5.84
N TYR A 39 -3.84 -6.39 7.00
CA TYR A 39 -3.62 -5.78 8.31
C TYR A 39 -2.16 -5.43 8.58
N TRP A 40 -1.22 -6.24 8.08
CA TRP A 40 0.22 -6.02 8.28
C TRP A 40 0.84 -4.98 7.35
N ILE A 41 0.07 -4.44 6.41
CA ILE A 41 0.55 -3.46 5.43
C ILE A 41 0.10 -2.06 5.88
N PRO A 42 1.00 -1.21 6.44
CA PRO A 42 0.62 0.01 7.15
C PRO A 42 -0.02 1.09 6.26
N TRP A 43 0.14 0.99 4.95
CA TRP A 43 -0.46 1.90 3.98
C TRP A 43 -1.71 1.32 3.30
N SER A 44 -2.08 0.07 3.57
CA SER A 44 -3.33 -0.49 3.07
C SER A 44 -4.47 -0.14 4.04
N ASP A 45 -5.53 0.46 3.50
CA ASP A 45 -6.80 0.68 4.19
C ASP A 45 -7.91 -0.23 3.64
N GLY A 46 -7.55 -1.21 2.80
CA GLY A 46 -8.48 -2.11 2.11
C GLY A 46 -9.38 -1.41 1.08
N ALA A 47 -9.09 -0.15 0.74
CA ALA A 47 -9.91 0.69 -0.13
C ALA A 47 -9.04 1.52 -1.09
N PRO A 48 -9.61 2.05 -2.20
CA PRO A 48 -8.89 3.03 -2.99
C PRO A 48 -8.72 4.32 -2.20
N HIS A 49 -7.60 5.01 -2.43
CA HIS A 49 -7.29 6.26 -1.77
C HIS A 49 -8.36 7.31 -2.09
N ARG A 50 -8.90 7.96 -1.05
CA ARG A 50 -10.03 8.89 -1.17
C ARG A 50 -9.82 9.98 -2.22
N PHE A 51 -8.63 10.58 -2.30
CA PHE A 51 -8.35 11.64 -3.28
C PHE A 51 -8.33 11.12 -4.73
N LEU A 52 -7.99 9.85 -4.96
CA LEU A 52 -8.07 9.25 -6.29
C LEU A 52 -9.53 9.03 -6.70
N VAL A 53 -10.36 8.56 -5.76
CA VAL A 53 -11.81 8.43 -5.97
C VAL A 53 -12.43 9.79 -6.29
N GLU A 54 -12.13 10.81 -5.50
CA GLU A 54 -12.64 12.18 -5.73
C GLU A 54 -12.20 12.73 -7.09
N TRP A 55 -10.92 12.59 -7.44
CA TRP A 55 -10.37 12.99 -8.73
C TRP A 55 -11.02 12.26 -9.92
N SER A 56 -11.38 10.99 -9.75
CA SER A 56 -11.98 10.19 -10.83
C SER A 56 -13.35 10.72 -11.28
N PHE A 57 -14.08 11.43 -10.42
CA PHE A 57 -15.36 12.05 -10.78
C PHE A 57 -15.21 13.25 -11.72
N ASP A 58 -14.06 13.93 -11.69
CA ASP A 58 -13.79 15.13 -12.48
C ASP A 58 -13.11 14.85 -13.82
N ILE A 59 -12.63 13.61 -14.03
CA ILE A 59 -11.99 13.22 -15.28
C ILE A 59 -13.00 12.99 -16.40
N LYS A 60 -12.78 13.69 -17.51
CA LYS A 60 -13.54 13.51 -18.77
C LYS A 60 -12.79 12.70 -19.82
N SER A 61 -11.48 12.53 -19.66
CA SER A 61 -10.64 11.76 -20.58
C SER A 61 -10.72 10.27 -20.28
N ARG A 62 -10.73 9.45 -21.33
CA ARG A 62 -10.62 7.99 -21.24
C ARG A 62 -9.26 7.56 -21.78
N GLY A 63 -8.68 6.53 -21.19
CA GLY A 63 -7.37 6.02 -21.59
C GLY A 63 -6.82 4.97 -20.65
N ARG A 64 -5.53 4.66 -20.81
CA ARG A 64 -4.80 3.77 -19.92
C ARG A 64 -4.21 4.58 -18.77
N ALA A 65 -4.30 4.06 -17.54
CA ALA A 65 -3.66 4.61 -16.35
C ALA A 65 -2.48 3.73 -15.93
N LEU A 66 -1.48 4.35 -15.30
CA LEU A 66 -0.37 3.68 -14.61
C LEU A 66 -0.38 4.14 -13.16
N VAL A 67 -0.46 3.19 -12.24
CA VAL A 67 -0.34 3.44 -10.80
C VAL A 67 1.06 3.03 -10.37
N VAL A 68 1.93 4.01 -10.13
CA VAL A 68 3.31 3.77 -9.69
C VAL A 68 3.31 3.46 -8.21
N GLY A 69 3.99 2.37 -7.80
CA GLY A 69 3.98 1.93 -6.40
C GLY A 69 2.60 1.48 -5.94
N CYS A 70 1.91 0.66 -6.75
CA CYS A 70 0.51 0.31 -6.54
C CYS A 70 0.19 -0.51 -5.27
N GLY A 71 1.21 -0.91 -4.50
CA GLY A 71 1.01 -1.67 -3.27
C GLY A 71 0.22 -2.96 -3.50
N LEU A 72 -0.81 -3.17 -2.67
CA LEU A 72 -1.73 -4.31 -2.81
C LEU A 72 -2.72 -4.15 -3.97
N GLY A 73 -2.85 -2.95 -4.55
CA GLY A 73 -3.53 -2.71 -5.80
C GLY A 73 -4.97 -2.20 -5.68
N GLU A 74 -5.37 -1.64 -4.55
CA GLU A 74 -6.71 -1.12 -4.30
C GLU A 74 -7.10 0.00 -5.30
N ASP A 75 -6.17 0.95 -5.52
CA ASP A 75 -6.34 2.01 -6.52
C ASP A 75 -6.38 1.45 -7.96
N VAL A 76 -5.59 0.41 -8.24
CA VAL A 76 -5.58 -0.25 -9.56
C VAL A 76 -6.91 -0.93 -9.81
N ALA A 77 -7.41 -1.67 -8.82
CA ALA A 77 -8.70 -2.34 -8.88
C ALA A 77 -9.83 -1.34 -9.10
N TYR A 78 -9.79 -0.17 -8.45
CA TYR A 78 -10.76 0.89 -8.65
C TYR A 78 -10.71 1.48 -10.08
N LEU A 79 -9.53 1.81 -10.58
CA LEU A 79 -9.35 2.39 -11.92
C LEU A 79 -9.58 1.40 -13.08
N SER A 80 -9.56 0.09 -12.81
CA SER A 80 -9.77 -0.96 -13.83
C SER A 80 -11.23 -1.18 -14.25
N ARG A 81 -12.18 -0.49 -13.60
CA ARG A 81 -13.63 -0.59 -13.84
C ARG A 81 -14.08 0.33 -14.98
#